data_AF-U1HX30-F1
#
_entry.id   AF-U1HX30-F1
#
_cell.length_a   1.000
_cell.length_b   1.000
_cell.length_c   1.000
_cell.angle_alpha   90.00
_cell.angle_beta   90.00
_cell.angle_gamma   90.00
#
_symmetry.space_group_name_H-M   'P 1'
#
loop_
_entity.id
_entity.type
_entity.pdbx_description
1 polymer ?
#
loop_
_entity_poly.entity_id
_entity_poly.type
_entity_poly.pdbx_seq_one_letter_code
_entity_poly.pdbx_strand_id
1 'polypeptide(L)'
;MNAKEFRAKAESGEVLIDSHDKMLRIAYLYSNHPDRGYGLWEDDGAFGVVEELHTRGWSFGQGDLRFNRTLDIFYLAQIATCTWRSTNHFSDDFEIPSADDFDSFYTQHSQLLNQDAWRQFYSPPFIAQATSARLYRMPDLLDLPDSSDPIAQPRFHRGVGHFTKLPRWAYNVARTRSRQSTLSVAEMTQIAISTLKQTISRLREGGFLSVQTYSETQARFWLEYMKVDQPSPLPTRRHGTLTDLELWDSVKGQTTLLEPDLDGTRKGEVQWAGGPDGGIEPQTEYRGFEPEVGSEEEIGFLAAVAAKETEGVVDMGYLDYTIRSHILLGVMRAAFESAEREQHLDDLKRGIAAAGRIEDETKAEQWIQKALTLIEPYVQKGDTQWPITVEDRSELLRLILLENGQLFARWKLSPISKEFNFELKARC
;
A
#
# COMPACT_ATOMS: atom_id res chain seq x y z
N MET A 1 -11.68 28.70 -23.62
CA MET A 1 -11.05 27.53 -24.27
C MET A 1 -11.77 26.30 -23.77
N ASN A 2 -12.39 25.53 -24.66
CA ASN A 2 -13.05 24.28 -24.28
C ASN A 2 -12.01 23.20 -23.95
N ALA A 3 -12.43 22.13 -23.30
CA ALA A 3 -11.60 21.01 -22.86
C ALA A 3 -10.75 20.41 -23.98
N LYS A 4 -11.36 20.16 -25.14
CA LYS A 4 -10.70 19.56 -26.31
C LYS A 4 -9.61 20.47 -26.88
N GLU A 5 -9.89 21.76 -26.99
CA GLU A 5 -8.93 22.77 -27.45
C GLU A 5 -7.77 22.91 -26.46
N PHE A 6 -8.06 22.99 -25.15
CA PHE A 6 -7.04 23.06 -24.11
C PHE A 6 -6.11 21.85 -24.16
N ARG A 7 -6.67 20.64 -24.24
CA ARG A 7 -5.89 19.42 -24.37
C ARG A 7 -5.02 19.43 -25.62
N ALA A 8 -5.58 19.72 -26.79
CA ALA A 8 -4.82 19.72 -28.04
C ALA A 8 -3.65 20.72 -28.02
N LYS A 9 -3.87 21.89 -27.41
CA LYS A 9 -2.82 22.90 -27.22
C LYS A 9 -1.78 22.50 -26.19
N ALA A 10 -2.17 21.83 -25.11
CA ALA A 10 -1.23 21.26 -24.15
C ALA A 10 -0.37 20.17 -24.79
N GLU A 11 -1.00 19.23 -25.51
CA GLU A 11 -0.33 18.10 -26.16
C GLU A 11 0.62 18.53 -27.29
N SER A 12 0.33 19.63 -27.97
CA SER A 12 1.21 20.22 -29.01
C SER A 12 2.29 21.15 -28.45
N GLY A 13 2.26 21.44 -27.15
CA GLY A 13 3.19 22.38 -26.49
C GLY A 13 2.87 23.86 -26.68
N GLU A 14 1.73 24.20 -27.31
CA GLU A 14 1.25 25.60 -27.41
C GLU A 14 0.87 26.14 -26.01
N VAL A 15 0.35 25.28 -25.13
CA VAL A 15 0.05 25.60 -23.74
C VAL A 15 1.01 24.85 -22.82
N LEU A 16 1.86 25.59 -22.10
CA LEU A 16 2.73 25.02 -21.07
C LEU A 16 1.94 24.67 -19.81
N ILE A 17 2.12 23.42 -19.34
CA ILE A 17 1.59 22.92 -18.07
C ILE A 17 2.63 23.19 -16.98
N ASP A 18 2.64 24.42 -16.48
CA ASP A 18 3.63 24.98 -15.55
C ASP A 18 3.05 25.34 -14.17
N SER A 19 1.76 25.09 -13.95
CA SER A 19 1.07 25.36 -12.70
C SER A 19 0.23 24.17 -12.25
N HIS A 20 -0.02 24.11 -10.93
CA HIS A 20 -0.88 23.09 -10.33
C HIS A 20 -2.27 23.05 -10.96
N ASP A 21 -2.90 24.21 -11.17
CA ASP A 21 -4.24 24.28 -11.75
C ASP A 21 -4.29 23.73 -13.19
N LYS A 22 -3.27 24.00 -14.00
CA LYS A 22 -3.16 23.43 -15.36
C LYS A 22 -2.90 21.93 -15.32
N MET A 23 -2.10 21.47 -14.35
CA MET A 23 -1.82 20.06 -14.13
C MET A 23 -3.08 19.29 -13.70
N LEU A 24 -3.86 19.85 -12.77
CA LEU A 24 -5.17 19.32 -12.39
C LEU A 24 -6.12 19.26 -13.57
N ARG A 25 -6.18 20.33 -14.38
CA ARG A 25 -7.06 20.38 -15.54
C ARG A 25 -6.71 19.28 -16.54
N ILE A 26 -5.44 19.10 -16.87
CA ILE A 26 -5.04 18.06 -17.82
C ILE A 26 -5.26 16.66 -17.24
N ALA A 27 -4.98 16.45 -15.95
CA ALA A 27 -5.24 15.18 -15.27
C ALA A 27 -6.75 14.85 -15.23
N TYR A 28 -7.61 15.82 -14.90
CA TYR A 28 -9.07 15.67 -14.94
C TYR A 28 -9.55 15.25 -16.33
N LEU A 29 -9.01 15.88 -17.38
CA LEU A 29 -9.35 15.53 -18.76
C LEU A 29 -8.90 14.12 -19.15
N TYR A 30 -7.79 13.64 -18.59
CA TYR A 30 -7.28 12.29 -18.86
C TYR A 30 -8.02 11.24 -18.02
N SER A 31 -8.52 11.62 -16.85
CA SER A 31 -9.35 10.78 -15.99
C SER A 31 -10.75 10.50 -16.55
N ASN A 32 -11.34 11.46 -17.27
CA ASN A 32 -12.75 11.45 -17.69
C ASN A 32 -12.98 11.17 -19.19
N HIS A 33 -12.00 10.61 -19.94
CA HIS A 33 -12.14 10.46 -21.39
C HIS A 33 -12.37 9.02 -21.87
N PRO A 34 -13.57 8.68 -22.37
CA PRO A 34 -13.88 7.33 -22.87
C PRO A 34 -13.18 6.99 -24.20
N ASP A 35 -12.88 7.96 -25.06
CA ASP A 35 -12.42 7.66 -26.44
C ASP A 35 -10.97 7.17 -26.58
N ARG A 36 -10.21 7.02 -25.48
CA ARG A 36 -8.78 6.65 -25.55
C ARG A 36 -8.46 5.23 -25.07
N GLY A 37 -9.44 4.49 -24.54
CA GLY A 37 -9.20 3.16 -23.97
C GLY A 37 -8.35 3.17 -22.70
N TYR A 38 -8.12 4.35 -22.11
CA TYR A 38 -7.47 4.56 -20.83
C TYR A 38 -8.13 5.73 -20.10
N GLY A 39 -8.25 5.60 -18.78
CA GLY A 39 -8.96 6.51 -17.89
C GLY A 39 -9.09 5.86 -16.50
N LEU A 40 -9.53 6.62 -15.48
CA LEU A 40 -9.64 6.07 -14.11
C LEU A 40 -10.56 4.84 -14.01
N TRP A 41 -11.43 4.67 -15.01
CA TRP A 41 -12.48 3.66 -15.06
C TRP A 41 -12.23 2.59 -16.12
N GLU A 42 -11.11 2.67 -16.86
CA GLU A 42 -10.71 1.74 -17.93
C GLU A 42 -9.60 0.79 -17.46
N ASP A 43 -9.18 -0.15 -18.32
CA ASP A 43 -8.32 -1.30 -17.97
C ASP A 43 -6.94 -0.94 -17.36
N ASP A 44 -6.35 0.21 -17.71
CA ASP A 44 -5.06 0.66 -17.15
C ASP A 44 -5.21 1.59 -15.92
N GLY A 45 -6.45 2.01 -15.60
CA GLY A 45 -6.80 2.78 -14.41
C GLY A 45 -5.93 4.02 -14.15
N ALA A 46 -5.67 4.28 -12.86
CA ALA A 46 -4.83 5.39 -12.42
C ALA A 46 -3.38 5.29 -12.92
N PHE A 47 -2.83 4.08 -13.09
CA PHE A 47 -1.45 3.91 -13.55
C PHE A 47 -1.27 4.32 -15.00
N GLY A 48 -2.21 3.95 -15.89
CA GLY A 48 -2.17 4.38 -17.30
C GLY A 48 -2.23 5.90 -17.43
N VAL A 49 -3.07 6.56 -16.62
CA VAL A 49 -3.15 8.02 -16.59
C VAL A 49 -1.81 8.64 -16.15
N VAL A 50 -1.19 8.15 -15.08
CA VAL A 50 0.12 8.66 -14.62
C VAL A 50 1.21 8.45 -15.67
N GLU A 51 1.27 7.26 -16.28
CA GLU A 51 2.26 6.96 -17.33
C GLU A 51 2.13 7.92 -18.52
N GLU A 52 0.91 8.18 -19.00
CA GLU A 52 0.71 9.13 -20.09
C GLU A 52 1.11 10.56 -19.67
N LEU A 53 0.79 11.00 -18.45
CA LEU A 53 1.22 12.31 -17.94
C LEU A 53 2.77 12.41 -17.91
N HIS A 54 3.44 11.36 -17.42
CA HIS A 54 4.90 11.31 -17.30
C HIS A 54 5.59 11.32 -18.66
N THR A 55 5.07 10.59 -19.66
CA THR A 55 5.65 10.60 -21.03
C THR A 55 5.66 11.99 -21.67
N ARG A 56 4.75 12.87 -21.23
CA ARG A 56 4.65 14.26 -21.68
C ARG A 56 5.44 15.23 -20.80
N GLY A 57 6.15 14.71 -19.80
CA GLY A 57 6.95 15.49 -18.86
C GLY A 57 6.13 16.19 -17.78
N TRP A 58 4.86 15.80 -17.60
CA TRP A 58 3.91 16.39 -16.66
C TRP A 58 3.84 15.58 -15.35
N SER A 59 3.70 16.29 -14.24
CA SER A 59 3.68 15.74 -12.88
C SER A 59 3.12 16.80 -11.93
N PHE A 60 2.38 16.36 -10.90
CA PHE A 60 1.93 17.23 -9.82
C PHE A 60 3.09 17.65 -8.90
N GLY A 61 4.06 16.75 -8.72
CA GLY A 61 5.25 17.05 -7.94
C GLY A 61 6.18 18.05 -8.62
N GLN A 62 6.82 18.87 -7.79
CA GLN A 62 7.84 19.85 -8.17
C GLN A 62 9.16 19.57 -7.45
N GLY A 63 10.27 20.05 -8.02
CA GLY A 63 11.61 19.83 -7.46
C GLY A 63 11.91 18.34 -7.29
N ASP A 64 12.30 17.95 -6.08
CA ASP A 64 12.63 16.55 -5.73
C ASP A 64 11.41 15.60 -5.76
N LEU A 65 10.19 16.14 -5.78
CA LEU A 65 8.96 15.35 -5.91
C LEU A 65 8.49 15.21 -7.36
N ARG A 66 9.21 15.77 -8.34
CA ARG A 66 8.82 15.66 -9.74
C ARG A 66 8.82 14.19 -10.18
N PHE A 67 7.74 13.76 -10.85
CA PHE A 67 7.49 12.38 -11.24
C PHE A 67 7.37 11.40 -10.07
N ASN A 68 6.90 11.90 -8.92
CA ASN A 68 6.61 11.04 -7.78
C ASN A 68 5.27 10.31 -7.98
N ARG A 69 5.35 9.01 -8.32
CA ARG A 69 4.20 8.16 -8.63
C ARG A 69 3.15 8.18 -7.52
N THR A 70 3.57 8.16 -6.24
CA THR A 70 2.63 8.25 -5.11
C THR A 70 1.86 9.58 -5.10
N LEU A 71 2.56 10.70 -5.28
CA LEU A 71 1.94 12.02 -5.30
C LEU A 71 0.99 12.19 -6.49
N ASP A 72 1.39 11.71 -7.66
CA ASP A 72 0.57 11.82 -8.87
C ASP A 72 -0.70 10.98 -8.77
N ILE A 73 -0.60 9.74 -8.29
CA ILE A 73 -1.77 8.87 -8.05
C ILE A 73 -2.65 9.42 -6.93
N PHE A 74 -2.07 10.05 -5.90
CA PHE A 74 -2.85 10.71 -4.86
C PHE A 74 -3.82 11.73 -5.46
N TYR A 75 -3.36 12.60 -6.36
CA TYR A 75 -4.23 13.60 -6.99
C TYR A 75 -5.26 12.96 -7.92
N LEU A 76 -4.91 11.87 -8.61
CA LEU A 76 -5.88 11.08 -9.38
C LEU A 76 -6.95 10.45 -8.49
N ALA A 77 -6.58 9.94 -7.31
CA ALA A 77 -7.51 9.45 -6.31
C ALA A 77 -8.44 10.57 -5.81
N GLN A 78 -7.92 11.78 -5.57
CA GLN A 78 -8.77 12.93 -5.23
C GLN A 78 -9.75 13.27 -6.36
N ILE A 79 -9.32 13.26 -7.62
CA ILE A 79 -10.20 13.46 -8.78
C ILE A 79 -11.30 12.39 -8.83
N ALA A 80 -10.96 11.12 -8.55
CA ALA A 80 -11.93 10.03 -8.47
C ALA A 80 -12.97 10.29 -7.37
N THR A 81 -12.52 10.63 -6.16
CA THR A 81 -13.41 10.95 -5.04
C THR A 81 -14.31 12.15 -5.33
N CYS A 82 -13.77 13.22 -5.91
CA CYS A 82 -14.52 14.41 -6.29
C CYS A 82 -15.58 14.09 -7.38
N THR A 83 -15.22 13.24 -8.33
CA THR A 83 -16.16 12.72 -9.34
C THR A 83 -17.32 12.01 -8.67
N TRP A 84 -17.04 11.07 -7.76
CA TRP A 84 -18.06 10.38 -6.99
C TRP A 84 -18.96 11.30 -6.17
N ARG A 85 -18.42 12.37 -5.58
CA ARG A 85 -19.21 13.36 -4.84
C ARG A 85 -20.11 14.21 -5.74
N SER A 86 -19.74 14.39 -7.01
CA SER A 86 -20.49 15.18 -7.99
C SER A 86 -21.54 14.36 -8.75
N THR A 87 -21.50 13.03 -8.70
CA THR A 87 -22.44 12.15 -9.42
C THR A 87 -23.51 11.57 -8.50
N ASN A 88 -24.77 11.57 -8.95
CA ASN A 88 -25.84 10.86 -8.25
C ASN A 88 -25.84 9.38 -8.65
N HIS A 89 -25.41 8.49 -7.73
CA HIS A 89 -25.28 7.05 -7.99
C HIS A 89 -26.59 6.28 -8.16
N PHE A 90 -27.74 6.94 -7.96
CA PHE A 90 -29.05 6.30 -7.91
C PHE A 90 -29.98 6.66 -9.07
N SER A 91 -29.53 7.45 -10.04
CA SER A 91 -30.27 7.67 -11.28
C SER A 91 -29.78 6.73 -12.38
N ASP A 92 -30.72 6.25 -13.22
CA ASP A 92 -30.39 5.54 -14.47
C ASP A 92 -29.52 6.41 -15.42
N ASP A 93 -29.43 7.71 -15.14
CA ASP A 93 -28.57 8.72 -15.77
C ASP A 93 -27.26 8.89 -14.96
N PHE A 94 -26.39 7.89 -14.92
CA PHE A 94 -25.02 8.07 -14.40
C PHE A 94 -24.24 8.95 -15.38
N GLU A 95 -24.13 10.24 -15.08
CA GLU A 95 -23.34 11.19 -15.88
C GLU A 95 -22.04 11.54 -15.16
N ILE A 96 -20.90 11.13 -15.73
CA ILE A 96 -19.59 11.62 -15.31
C ILE A 96 -19.54 13.13 -15.61
N PRO A 97 -19.01 13.97 -14.69
CA PRO A 97 -18.89 15.40 -14.90
C PRO A 97 -18.22 15.73 -16.25
N SER A 98 -18.79 16.68 -17.00
CA SER A 98 -18.30 17.01 -18.33
C SER A 98 -16.85 17.46 -18.27
N ALA A 99 -16.10 17.13 -19.33
CA ALA A 99 -14.74 17.62 -19.53
C ALA A 99 -14.66 19.17 -19.50
N ASP A 100 -15.72 19.84 -19.94
CA ASP A 100 -15.82 21.31 -19.97
C ASP A 100 -16.14 21.94 -18.60
N ASP A 101 -16.61 21.16 -17.62
CA ASP A 101 -17.07 21.65 -16.31
C ASP A 101 -15.96 21.73 -15.25
N PHE A 102 -14.68 21.67 -15.68
CA PHE A 102 -13.53 21.65 -14.77
C PHE A 102 -13.53 22.81 -13.76
N ASP A 103 -13.86 24.03 -14.18
CA ASP A 103 -13.79 25.21 -13.30
C ASP A 103 -14.83 25.12 -12.16
N SER A 104 -16.04 24.62 -12.47
CA SER A 104 -17.09 24.35 -11.48
C SER A 104 -16.71 23.18 -10.56
N PHE A 105 -16.19 22.10 -11.13
CA PHE A 105 -15.67 20.94 -10.39
C PHE A 105 -14.57 21.34 -9.39
N TYR A 106 -13.59 22.13 -9.84
CA TYR A 106 -12.50 22.62 -9.00
C TYR A 106 -13.02 23.54 -7.89
N THR A 107 -13.92 24.46 -8.21
CA THR A 107 -14.51 25.36 -7.20
C THR A 107 -15.24 24.58 -6.10
N GLN A 108 -16.02 23.57 -6.48
CA GLN A 108 -16.77 22.73 -5.54
C GLN A 108 -15.85 21.91 -4.63
N HIS A 109 -14.71 21.44 -5.14
CA HIS A 109 -13.83 20.49 -4.45
C HIS A 109 -12.42 21.00 -4.14
N SER A 110 -12.23 22.32 -4.13
CA SER A 110 -10.91 22.98 -3.95
C SER A 110 -10.13 22.50 -2.72
N GLN A 111 -10.81 22.10 -1.64
CA GLN A 111 -10.15 21.56 -0.43
C GLN A 111 -9.41 20.25 -0.68
N LEU A 112 -9.90 19.39 -1.60
CA LEU A 112 -9.26 18.14 -1.96
C LEU A 112 -8.23 18.30 -3.09
N LEU A 113 -8.44 19.29 -3.96
CA LEU A 113 -7.67 19.43 -5.19
C LEU A 113 -6.53 20.44 -5.10
N ASN A 114 -6.46 21.31 -4.10
CA ASN A 114 -5.39 22.32 -4.01
C ASN A 114 -3.97 21.72 -3.93
N GLN A 115 -2.96 22.54 -4.25
CA GLN A 115 -1.55 22.14 -4.37
C GLN A 115 -0.94 21.56 -3.07
N ASP A 116 -1.47 21.95 -1.90
CA ASP A 116 -0.96 21.50 -0.61
C ASP A 116 -1.86 20.42 0.04
N ALA A 117 -2.91 19.96 -0.65
CA ALA A 117 -3.86 19.00 -0.11
C ALA A 117 -3.18 17.71 0.37
N TRP A 118 -2.16 17.24 -0.36
CA TRP A 118 -1.41 16.02 -0.04
C TRP A 118 -0.75 16.08 1.35
N ARG A 119 -0.42 17.27 1.88
CA ARG A 119 0.29 17.44 3.17
C ARG A 119 -0.54 17.00 4.37
N GLN A 120 -1.86 16.87 4.20
CA GLN A 120 -2.74 16.32 5.25
C GLN A 120 -2.67 14.79 5.31
N PHE A 121 -2.29 14.15 4.19
CA PHE A 121 -2.32 12.70 4.01
C PHE A 121 -0.92 12.09 4.09
N TYR A 122 0.10 12.80 3.61
CA TYR A 122 1.48 12.32 3.62
C TYR A 122 2.41 13.20 4.43
N SER A 123 3.29 12.58 5.20
CA SER A 123 4.42 13.28 5.80
C SER A 123 5.48 13.62 4.73
N PRO A 124 6.14 14.79 4.81
CA PRO A 124 7.20 15.14 3.87
C PRO A 124 8.35 14.11 3.79
N PRO A 125 8.84 13.52 4.92
CA PRO A 125 9.87 12.49 4.85
C PRO A 125 9.39 11.23 4.12
N PHE A 126 8.13 10.84 4.29
CA PHE A 126 7.57 9.64 3.65
C PHE A 126 7.44 9.79 2.13
N ILE A 127 6.87 10.91 1.68
CA ILE A 127 6.66 11.13 0.24
C ILE A 127 7.99 11.33 -0.51
N ALA A 128 9.01 11.85 0.17
CA ALA A 128 10.34 12.05 -0.39
C ALA A 128 11.18 10.75 -0.53
N GLN A 129 10.70 9.62 -0.01
CA GLN A 129 11.40 8.35 -0.16
C GLN A 129 11.46 7.94 -1.64
N ALA A 130 12.59 7.36 -2.06
CA ALA A 130 12.77 6.83 -3.41
C ALA A 130 11.70 5.78 -3.76
N THR A 131 11.26 4.98 -2.78
CA THR A 131 10.18 4.01 -2.94
C THR A 131 8.86 4.68 -3.27
N SER A 132 8.49 5.76 -2.58
CA SER A 132 7.26 6.52 -2.84
C SER A 132 7.28 7.21 -4.21
N ALA A 133 8.46 7.64 -4.66
CA ALA A 133 8.62 8.23 -5.99
C ALA A 133 8.38 7.22 -7.12
N ARG A 134 8.73 5.94 -6.91
CA ARG A 134 8.68 4.88 -7.94
C ARG A 134 7.44 4.01 -7.86
N LEU A 135 6.86 3.85 -6.68
CA LEU A 135 5.78 2.92 -6.41
C LEU A 135 4.64 3.64 -5.71
N TYR A 136 3.41 3.29 -6.04
CA TYR A 136 2.24 3.83 -5.34
C TYR A 136 2.15 3.33 -3.90
N ARG A 137 2.05 4.28 -2.96
CA ARG A 137 1.88 4.00 -1.53
C ARG A 137 0.70 4.75 -0.95
N MET A 138 -0.01 4.10 -0.03
CA MET A 138 -1.10 4.73 0.71
C MET A 138 -0.58 5.80 1.68
N PRO A 139 -1.41 6.81 2.01
CA PRO A 139 -1.11 7.83 3.03
C PRO A 139 -0.61 7.29 4.38
N ASP A 140 0.47 7.88 4.91
CA ASP A 140 0.99 7.57 6.25
C ASP A 140 0.31 8.39 7.36
N LEU A 141 -0.37 9.51 7.04
CA LEU A 141 -1.05 10.36 8.03
C LEU A 141 -2.55 10.10 8.13
N LEU A 142 -3.34 10.58 7.18
CA LEU A 142 -4.81 10.43 7.13
C LEU A 142 -5.25 9.43 6.07
N ASP A 143 -6.36 8.76 6.28
CA ASP A 143 -6.99 7.92 5.25
C ASP A 143 -7.45 8.76 4.06
N LEU A 144 -7.46 8.18 2.86
CA LEU A 144 -8.03 8.86 1.69
C LEU A 144 -9.52 9.15 1.95
N PRO A 145 -10.05 10.31 1.53
CA PRO A 145 -11.44 10.67 1.79
C PRO A 145 -12.40 9.65 1.18
N ASP A 146 -13.46 9.34 1.92
CA ASP A 146 -14.57 8.47 1.51
C ASP A 146 -14.17 7.02 1.13
N SER A 147 -12.94 6.61 1.43
CA SER A 147 -12.40 5.28 1.12
C SER A 147 -13.07 4.13 1.88
N SER A 148 -13.79 4.45 2.97
CA SER A 148 -14.58 3.50 3.76
C SER A 148 -16.05 3.40 3.31
N ASP A 149 -16.47 4.23 2.35
CA ASP A 149 -17.84 4.16 1.82
C ASP A 149 -17.94 3.11 0.70
N PRO A 150 -19.00 2.28 0.69
CA PRO A 150 -19.21 1.32 -0.40
C PRO A 150 -19.39 2.01 -1.75
N ILE A 151 -18.90 1.36 -2.82
CA ILE A 151 -19.28 1.75 -4.19
C ILE A 151 -20.81 1.80 -4.33
N ALA A 152 -21.28 2.80 -5.09
CA ALA A 152 -22.68 3.03 -5.41
C ALA A 152 -23.58 3.37 -4.21
N GLN A 153 -23.00 3.71 -3.04
CA GLN A 153 -23.73 4.33 -1.93
C GLN A 153 -23.37 5.81 -1.82
N PRO A 154 -24.25 6.67 -1.24
CA PRO A 154 -23.88 8.05 -0.98
C PRO A 154 -22.62 8.08 -0.12
N ARG A 155 -21.63 8.85 -0.55
CA ARG A 155 -20.43 9.08 0.25
C ARG A 155 -20.82 9.91 1.46
N PHE A 156 -20.62 9.38 2.66
CA PHE A 156 -20.87 10.11 3.89
C PHE A 156 -19.53 10.57 4.44
N HIS A 157 -19.35 11.87 4.67
CA HIS A 157 -18.15 12.39 5.32
C HIS A 157 -18.04 11.85 6.76
N ARG A 158 -17.39 10.68 6.92
CA ARG A 158 -17.34 9.96 8.20
C ARG A 158 -16.46 10.66 9.25
N GLY A 159 -15.69 11.68 8.86
CA GLY A 159 -14.85 12.49 9.74
C GLY A 159 -13.40 11.99 9.74
N VAL A 160 -12.74 12.07 10.89
CA VAL A 160 -11.36 11.60 11.10
C VAL A 160 -11.39 10.35 11.97
N GLY A 161 -10.70 9.28 11.55
CA GLY A 161 -10.73 7.98 12.21
C GLY A 161 -9.82 6.98 11.50
N HIS A 162 -9.71 5.77 12.04
CA HIS A 162 -8.90 4.68 11.49
C HIS A 162 -9.69 3.81 10.49
N PHE A 163 -10.47 4.46 9.62
CA PHE A 163 -11.53 3.81 8.85
C PHE A 163 -11.05 2.73 7.87
N THR A 164 -9.83 2.85 7.36
CA THR A 164 -9.25 1.88 6.43
C THR A 164 -7.89 1.37 6.89
N LYS A 165 -7.12 2.17 7.64
CA LYS A 165 -5.80 1.78 8.15
C LYS A 165 -5.83 0.56 9.06
N LEU A 166 -6.60 0.59 10.15
CA LEU A 166 -6.65 -0.53 11.09
C LEU A 166 -7.28 -1.80 10.49
N PRO A 167 -8.41 -1.73 9.77
CA PRO A 167 -8.96 -2.90 9.07
C PRO A 167 -7.97 -3.51 8.07
N ARG A 168 -7.30 -2.68 7.25
CA ARG A 168 -6.33 -3.17 6.25
C ARG A 168 -5.10 -3.78 6.92
N TRP A 169 -4.58 -3.14 7.96
CA TRP A 169 -3.49 -3.69 8.77
C TRP A 169 -3.87 -5.07 9.34
N ALA A 170 -5.02 -5.19 10.00
CA ALA A 170 -5.47 -6.45 10.59
C ALA A 170 -5.72 -7.55 9.54
N TYR A 171 -6.28 -7.18 8.38
CA TYR A 171 -6.42 -8.08 7.24
C TYR A 171 -5.05 -8.61 6.79
N ASN A 172 -4.05 -7.75 6.64
CA ASN A 172 -2.71 -8.15 6.28
C ASN A 172 -2.05 -9.06 7.33
N VAL A 173 -2.27 -8.82 8.62
CA VAL A 173 -1.80 -9.71 9.69
C VAL A 173 -2.42 -11.11 9.57
N ALA A 174 -3.75 -11.20 9.42
CA ALA A 174 -4.46 -12.46 9.25
C ALA A 174 -4.04 -13.20 7.96
N ARG A 175 -3.86 -12.49 6.86
CA ARG A 175 -3.38 -13.04 5.58
C ARG A 175 -1.93 -13.53 5.67
N THR A 176 -1.06 -12.79 6.34
CA THR A 176 0.35 -13.20 6.54
C THR A 176 0.42 -14.50 7.29
N ARG A 177 -0.29 -14.60 8.43
CA ARG A 177 -0.33 -15.82 9.23
C ARG A 177 -0.95 -17.01 8.50
N SER A 178 -2.07 -16.81 7.80
CA SER A 178 -2.70 -17.92 7.06
C SER A 178 -1.83 -18.46 5.93
N ARG A 179 -1.00 -17.60 5.32
CA ARG A 179 -0.02 -17.99 4.30
C ARG A 179 1.25 -18.59 4.91
N GLN A 180 1.66 -18.13 6.09
CA GLN A 180 2.89 -18.52 6.76
C GLN A 180 2.61 -18.74 8.26
N SER A 181 2.35 -19.99 8.62
CA SER A 181 2.12 -20.41 10.01
C SER A 181 3.43 -20.74 10.75
N THR A 182 4.50 -20.00 10.46
CA THR A 182 5.84 -20.16 11.04
C THR A 182 5.88 -19.72 12.50
N LEU A 183 5.10 -18.70 12.85
CA LEU A 183 4.96 -18.16 14.20
C LEU A 183 3.61 -18.55 14.81
N SER A 184 3.57 -18.69 16.15
CA SER A 184 2.32 -18.94 16.88
C SER A 184 1.34 -17.75 16.81
N VAL A 185 0.07 -17.95 17.21
CA VAL A 185 -0.93 -16.84 17.30
C VAL A 185 -0.42 -15.76 18.23
N ALA A 186 0.08 -16.17 19.40
CA ALA A 186 0.50 -15.26 20.43
C ALA A 186 1.67 -14.39 19.94
N GLU A 187 2.66 -14.99 19.30
CA GLU A 187 3.80 -14.26 18.74
C GLU A 187 3.37 -13.31 17.62
N MET A 188 2.55 -13.78 16.67
CA MET A 188 2.06 -12.96 15.55
C MET A 188 1.27 -11.74 16.05
N THR A 189 0.34 -11.96 16.98
CA THR A 189 -0.47 -10.90 17.60
C THR A 189 0.42 -9.92 18.38
N GLN A 190 1.41 -10.41 19.11
CA GLN A 190 2.32 -9.55 19.87
C GLN A 190 3.19 -8.68 18.96
N ILE A 191 3.72 -9.25 17.87
CA ILE A 191 4.49 -8.51 16.86
C ILE A 191 3.60 -7.47 16.18
N ALA A 192 2.40 -7.85 15.76
CA ALA A 192 1.44 -6.94 15.14
C ALA A 192 1.12 -5.75 16.05
N ILE A 193 0.72 -6.00 17.30
CA ILE A 193 0.35 -4.95 18.25
C ILE A 193 1.53 -4.02 18.55
N SER A 194 2.72 -4.59 18.81
CA SER A 194 3.91 -3.81 19.14
C SER A 194 4.37 -2.91 17.98
N THR A 195 4.38 -3.43 16.75
CA THR A 195 4.78 -2.66 15.55
C THR A 195 3.76 -1.59 15.18
N LEU A 196 2.47 -1.85 15.32
CA LEU A 196 1.42 -0.85 15.14
C LEU A 196 1.60 0.30 16.14
N LYS A 197 1.78 -0.02 17.43
CA LYS A 197 2.04 0.99 18.47
C LYS A 197 3.27 1.82 18.17
N GLN A 198 4.40 1.18 17.82
CA GLN A 198 5.65 1.86 17.47
C GLN A 198 5.45 2.82 16.28
N THR A 199 4.75 2.37 15.24
CA THR A 199 4.51 3.17 14.02
C THR A 199 3.68 4.41 14.33
N ILE A 200 2.57 4.25 15.05
CA ILE A 200 1.69 5.37 15.44
C ILE A 200 2.43 6.33 16.38
N SER A 201 3.16 5.82 17.37
CA SER A 201 3.97 6.64 18.28
C SER A 201 5.00 7.47 17.53
N ARG A 202 5.78 6.85 16.63
CA ARG A 202 6.80 7.54 15.82
C ARG A 202 6.19 8.69 15.00
N LEU A 203 5.06 8.47 14.33
CA LEU A 203 4.40 9.51 13.53
C LEU A 203 3.91 10.66 14.41
N ARG A 204 3.33 10.37 15.58
CA ARG A 204 2.86 11.40 16.51
C ARG A 204 4.01 12.19 17.15
N GLU A 205 5.10 11.52 17.51
CA GLU A 205 6.34 12.15 18.00
C GLU A 205 6.98 13.04 16.94
N GLY A 206 6.81 12.71 15.65
CA GLY A 206 7.17 13.55 14.51
C GLY A 206 6.31 14.81 14.34
N GLY A 207 5.33 15.06 15.21
CA GLY A 207 4.48 16.25 15.21
C GLY A 207 3.17 16.11 14.42
N PHE A 208 2.87 14.94 13.87
CA PHE A 208 1.66 14.72 13.07
C PHE A 208 0.44 14.38 13.95
N LEU A 209 -0.17 15.42 14.54
CA LEU A 209 -1.32 15.27 15.44
C LEU A 209 -2.60 14.74 14.77
N SER A 210 -2.67 14.78 13.43
CA SER A 210 -3.76 14.20 12.64
C SER A 210 -3.79 12.67 12.70
N VAL A 211 -2.65 12.04 13.00
CA VAL A 211 -2.57 10.59 13.23
C VAL A 211 -3.25 10.25 14.55
N GLN A 212 -4.25 9.39 14.51
CA GLN A 212 -5.01 8.98 15.69
C GLN A 212 -4.11 8.30 16.74
N THR A 213 -4.49 8.41 18.02
CA THR A 213 -3.74 7.78 19.12
C THR A 213 -3.90 6.27 19.06
N TYR A 214 -2.81 5.54 19.31
CA TYR A 214 -2.84 4.09 19.42
C TYR A 214 -3.86 3.64 20.49
N SER A 215 -4.74 2.72 20.10
CA SER A 215 -5.66 2.03 20.99
C SER A 215 -5.47 0.53 20.86
N GLU A 216 -5.01 -0.11 21.93
CA GLU A 216 -4.85 -1.56 21.96
C GLU A 216 -6.19 -2.28 21.79
N THR A 217 -7.27 -1.71 22.34
CA THR A 217 -8.62 -2.25 22.22
C THR A 217 -9.08 -2.30 20.76
N GLN A 218 -8.86 -1.23 19.99
CA GLN A 218 -9.19 -1.19 18.55
C GLN A 218 -8.33 -2.19 17.77
N ALA A 219 -7.03 -2.25 18.06
CA ALA A 219 -6.11 -3.19 17.40
C ALA A 219 -6.53 -4.65 17.63
N ARG A 220 -6.86 -5.02 18.89
CA ARG A 220 -7.31 -6.36 19.26
C ARG A 220 -8.65 -6.71 18.62
N PHE A 221 -9.61 -5.78 18.64
CA PHE A 221 -10.89 -5.96 17.97
C PHE A 221 -10.71 -6.29 16.49
N TRP A 222 -9.92 -5.51 15.76
CA TRP A 222 -9.73 -5.74 14.32
C TRP A 222 -8.99 -7.05 14.02
N LEU A 223 -8.03 -7.47 14.85
CA LEU A 223 -7.37 -8.77 14.72
C LEU A 223 -8.35 -9.94 14.95
N GLU A 224 -9.24 -9.83 15.92
CA GLU A 224 -10.29 -10.82 16.20
C GLU A 224 -11.33 -10.85 15.08
N TYR A 225 -11.79 -9.68 14.63
CA TYR A 225 -12.72 -9.52 13.50
C TYR A 225 -12.18 -10.17 12.22
N MET A 226 -10.89 -9.95 11.94
CA MET A 226 -10.20 -10.55 10.79
C MET A 226 -9.81 -12.02 11.00
N LYS A 227 -10.18 -12.62 12.14
CA LYS A 227 -9.97 -14.03 12.48
C LYS A 227 -8.51 -14.45 12.38
N VAL A 228 -7.63 -13.64 12.96
CA VAL A 228 -6.19 -13.94 12.97
C VAL A 228 -5.90 -15.32 13.54
N ASP A 229 -6.72 -15.87 14.44
CA ASP A 229 -6.50 -17.20 15.02
C ASP A 229 -6.92 -18.37 14.10
N GLN A 230 -7.74 -18.14 13.07
CA GLN A 230 -8.28 -19.18 12.21
C GLN A 230 -7.48 -19.34 10.89
N PRO A 231 -7.28 -20.57 10.40
CA PRO A 231 -6.80 -20.78 9.03
C PRO A 231 -7.84 -20.23 8.04
N SER A 232 -7.40 -19.41 7.08
CA SER A 232 -8.30 -18.67 6.17
C SER A 232 -9.24 -19.65 5.45
N PRO A 233 -10.57 -19.52 5.60
CA PRO A 233 -11.43 -19.81 4.47
C PRO A 233 -11.14 -18.75 3.40
N LEU A 234 -11.14 -19.12 2.13
CA LEU A 234 -11.30 -18.14 1.03
C LEU A 234 -12.45 -17.18 1.37
N PRO A 235 -12.47 -15.94 0.87
CA PRO A 235 -13.56 -15.01 1.14
C PRO A 235 -14.87 -15.55 0.54
N THR A 236 -15.57 -16.41 1.28
CA THR A 236 -16.97 -16.69 1.02
C THR A 236 -17.73 -15.50 1.56
N ARG A 237 -18.43 -14.78 0.67
CA ARG A 237 -19.56 -13.92 1.05
C ARG A 237 -20.35 -14.66 2.13
N ARG A 238 -20.34 -14.17 3.36
CA ARG A 238 -21.27 -14.64 4.38
C ARG A 238 -22.11 -13.48 4.87
N HIS A 239 -23.36 -13.52 4.43
CA HIS A 239 -24.49 -13.16 5.28
C HIS A 239 -24.48 -14.09 6.52
N GLY A 240 -24.51 -13.50 7.72
CA GLY A 240 -24.62 -14.19 9.00
C GLY A 240 -23.32 -14.89 9.43
N THR A 241 -22.83 -14.76 10.66
CA THR A 241 -23.53 -14.67 11.95
C THR A 241 -22.55 -14.12 13.00
N LEU A 242 -23.10 -13.33 13.94
CA LEU A 242 -22.51 -12.28 14.80
C LEU A 242 -22.60 -10.90 14.14
N THR A 243 -23.49 -10.05 14.66
CA THR A 243 -23.49 -8.62 14.34
C THR A 243 -22.20 -7.99 14.87
N ASP A 244 -21.67 -6.95 14.22
CA ASP A 244 -20.44 -6.25 14.67
C ASP A 244 -20.53 -5.84 16.16
N LEU A 245 -21.76 -5.61 16.64
CA LEU A 245 -22.10 -5.30 18.02
C LEU A 245 -21.84 -6.46 19.01
N GLU A 246 -22.14 -7.70 18.64
CA GLU A 246 -21.98 -8.89 19.49
C GLU A 246 -20.50 -9.27 19.65
N LEU A 247 -19.70 -9.11 18.59
CA LEU A 247 -18.24 -9.27 18.65
C LEU A 247 -17.59 -8.12 19.43
N TRP A 248 -18.11 -6.90 19.27
CA TRP A 248 -17.68 -5.75 20.07
C TRP A 248 -17.93 -6.00 21.56
N ASP A 249 -19.08 -6.56 21.93
CA ASP A 249 -19.42 -6.89 23.31
C ASP A 249 -18.53 -7.98 23.94
N SER A 250 -17.97 -8.93 23.16
CA SER A 250 -17.03 -9.92 23.68
C SER A 250 -15.65 -9.35 24.01
N VAL A 251 -15.19 -8.35 23.24
CA VAL A 251 -13.89 -7.69 23.43
C VAL A 251 -13.93 -6.64 24.55
N LYS A 252 -15.11 -6.07 24.84
CA LYS A 252 -15.34 -5.02 25.87
C LYS A 252 -14.91 -5.36 27.30
N GLY A 253 -14.75 -6.64 27.64
CA GLY A 253 -14.48 -7.08 29.01
C GLY A 253 -13.14 -6.63 29.61
N GLN A 254 -12.27 -5.94 28.86
CA GLN A 254 -10.86 -5.76 29.24
C GLN A 254 -10.36 -4.32 29.45
N THR A 255 -11.01 -3.23 28.97
CA THR A 255 -10.60 -1.83 29.30
C THR A 255 -11.58 -0.74 28.80
N THR A 256 -11.41 0.50 29.29
CA THR A 256 -12.21 1.71 29.02
C THR A 256 -12.35 2.03 27.52
N LEU A 257 -13.59 2.34 27.09
CA LEU A 257 -14.07 2.37 25.69
C LEU A 257 -13.41 3.43 24.78
N LEU A 258 -12.91 2.98 23.62
CA LEU A 258 -12.89 3.74 22.35
C LEU A 258 -13.54 2.85 21.28
N GLU A 259 -14.54 3.34 20.55
CA GLU A 259 -15.19 2.57 19.47
C GLU A 259 -14.19 2.14 18.38
N PRO A 260 -14.40 1.00 17.68
CA PRO A 260 -13.36 0.30 16.91
C PRO A 260 -12.71 1.11 15.77
N ASP A 261 -13.35 2.18 15.29
CA ASP A 261 -12.89 2.98 14.13
C ASP A 261 -12.85 4.49 14.40
N LEU A 262 -13.18 4.90 15.61
CA LEU A 262 -13.48 6.28 15.94
C LEU A 262 -12.82 6.69 17.26
N ASP A 263 -12.72 8.00 17.46
CA ASP A 263 -12.29 8.64 18.73
C ASP A 263 -13.31 8.47 19.88
N GLY A 264 -14.34 7.64 19.71
CA GLY A 264 -15.42 7.41 20.67
C GLY A 264 -16.59 8.39 20.58
N THR A 265 -16.64 9.28 19.57
CA THR A 265 -17.70 10.30 19.45
C THR A 265 -18.90 9.90 18.58
N ARG A 266 -18.82 8.81 17.80
CA ARG A 266 -19.89 8.32 16.91
C ARG A 266 -19.91 6.79 16.88
N LYS A 267 -20.95 6.21 16.28
CA LYS A 267 -21.06 4.77 16.03
C LYS A 267 -20.13 4.33 14.89
N GLY A 268 -19.33 3.28 15.12
CA GLY A 268 -18.56 2.58 14.09
C GLY A 268 -19.48 1.87 13.10
N GLU A 269 -19.44 2.28 11.84
CA GLU A 269 -20.25 1.73 10.74
C GLU A 269 -19.36 1.22 9.58
N VAL A 270 -18.07 0.99 9.84
CA VAL A 270 -17.12 0.53 8.82
C VAL A 270 -17.41 -0.93 8.50
N GLN A 271 -17.88 -1.18 7.29
CA GLN A 271 -18.18 -2.52 6.80
C GLN A 271 -16.99 -3.16 6.08
N TRP A 272 -15.93 -2.41 5.76
CA TRP A 272 -14.83 -2.90 4.91
C TRP A 272 -13.54 -2.05 4.91
N ALA A 273 -12.45 -2.60 4.33
CA ALA A 273 -11.10 -2.00 4.20
C ALA A 273 -10.83 -1.31 2.83
N GLY A 274 -11.82 -0.60 2.28
CA GLY A 274 -11.89 -0.12 0.88
C GLY A 274 -10.73 0.74 0.35
N GLY A 275 -10.74 0.95 -0.97
CA GLY A 275 -9.84 1.86 -1.72
C GLY A 275 -10.47 3.25 -1.94
N PRO A 276 -9.72 4.23 -2.50
CA PRO A 276 -10.22 5.61 -2.73
C PRO A 276 -11.46 5.71 -3.62
N ASP A 277 -11.73 4.69 -4.44
CA ASP A 277 -12.93 4.59 -5.26
C ASP A 277 -14.08 3.83 -4.56
N GLY A 278 -13.90 3.41 -3.31
CA GLY A 278 -14.81 2.52 -2.57
C GLY A 278 -14.80 1.07 -3.09
N GLY A 279 -13.84 0.73 -3.95
CA GLY A 279 -13.65 -0.56 -4.61
C GLY A 279 -13.61 -1.76 -3.68
N ILE A 280 -14.19 -2.88 -4.14
CA ILE A 280 -13.81 -4.21 -3.62
C ILE A 280 -12.51 -4.66 -4.30
N GLU A 281 -11.72 -5.50 -3.63
CA GLU A 281 -10.35 -5.92 -4.01
C GLU A 281 -10.12 -6.07 -5.54
N PRO A 282 -10.97 -6.76 -6.33
CA PRO A 282 -10.76 -6.84 -7.78
C PRO A 282 -10.91 -5.50 -8.51
N GLN A 283 -11.88 -4.67 -8.13
CA GLN A 283 -12.16 -3.38 -8.77
C GLN A 283 -11.06 -2.36 -8.48
N THR A 284 -10.59 -2.32 -7.24
CA THR A 284 -9.45 -1.50 -6.82
C THR A 284 -8.16 -1.92 -7.54
N GLU A 285 -7.98 -3.24 -7.71
CA GLU A 285 -6.86 -3.84 -8.43
C GLU A 285 -6.86 -3.46 -9.92
N TYR A 286 -8.01 -3.58 -10.61
CA TYR A 286 -8.12 -3.21 -12.04
C TYR A 286 -8.00 -1.70 -12.28
N ARG A 287 -8.46 -0.87 -11.34
CA ARG A 287 -8.41 0.60 -11.49
C ARG A 287 -7.09 1.23 -11.04
N GLY A 288 -6.11 0.42 -10.61
CA GLY A 288 -4.80 0.91 -10.20
C GLY A 288 -4.78 1.69 -8.89
N PHE A 289 -5.76 1.45 -8.01
CA PHE A 289 -5.83 2.06 -6.68
C PHE A 289 -5.36 1.13 -5.56
N GLU A 290 -4.95 -0.10 -5.91
CA GLU A 290 -4.28 -0.98 -4.96
C GLU A 290 -2.81 -0.52 -4.83
N PRO A 291 -2.32 -0.21 -3.61
CA PRO A 291 -0.93 0.18 -3.43
C PRO A 291 0.03 -0.94 -3.84
N GLU A 292 1.10 -0.55 -4.53
CA GLU A 292 2.17 -1.45 -4.97
C GLU A 292 3.04 -1.89 -3.77
N VAL A 293 3.12 -1.04 -2.74
CA VAL A 293 3.80 -1.31 -1.47
C VAL A 293 2.86 -1.01 -0.32
N GLY A 294 2.85 -1.89 0.68
CA GLY A 294 2.03 -1.76 1.89
C GLY A 294 2.25 -0.45 2.65
N SER A 295 1.33 -0.16 3.59
CA SER A 295 1.45 1.01 4.48
C SER A 295 2.64 0.85 5.44
N GLU A 296 3.01 1.93 6.14
CA GLU A 296 4.08 1.87 7.16
C GLU A 296 3.79 0.83 8.24
N GLU A 297 2.53 0.68 8.65
CA GLU A 297 2.11 -0.33 9.63
C GLU A 297 2.28 -1.76 9.08
N GLU A 298 1.95 -1.97 7.80
CA GLU A 298 2.10 -3.26 7.12
C GLU A 298 3.58 -3.64 6.96
N ILE A 299 4.40 -2.71 6.47
CA ILE A 299 5.85 -2.94 6.29
C ILE A 299 6.51 -3.16 7.65
N GLY A 300 6.18 -2.34 8.65
CA GLY A 300 6.72 -2.48 10.00
C GLY A 300 6.41 -3.85 10.61
N PHE A 301 5.18 -4.32 10.43
CA PHE A 301 4.76 -5.66 10.84
C PHE A 301 5.52 -6.76 10.06
N LEU A 302 5.54 -6.72 8.73
CA LEU A 302 6.19 -7.75 7.90
C LEU A 302 7.70 -7.82 8.14
N ALA A 303 8.38 -6.68 8.31
CA ALA A 303 9.79 -6.63 8.62
C ALA A 303 10.09 -7.26 10.00
N ALA A 304 9.25 -7.01 11.01
CA ALA A 304 9.40 -7.62 12.32
C ALA A 304 9.10 -9.13 12.31
N VAL A 305 8.11 -9.57 11.52
CA VAL A 305 7.86 -11.01 11.29
C VAL A 305 9.08 -11.66 10.64
N ALA A 306 9.64 -11.05 9.60
CA ALA A 306 10.83 -11.60 8.94
C ALA A 306 12.04 -11.69 9.87
N ALA A 307 12.29 -10.65 10.67
CA ALA A 307 13.33 -10.71 11.70
C ALA A 307 13.11 -11.87 12.67
N LYS A 308 11.87 -12.06 13.13
CA LYS A 308 11.53 -13.14 14.06
C LYS A 308 11.68 -14.53 13.43
N GLU A 309 11.28 -14.69 12.17
CA GLU A 309 11.45 -15.94 11.41
C GLU A 309 12.94 -16.31 11.25
N THR A 310 13.83 -15.31 11.12
CA THR A 310 15.26 -15.54 10.92
C THR A 310 16.07 -15.70 12.21
N GLU A 311 15.52 -15.37 13.38
CA GLU A 311 16.20 -15.55 14.68
C GLU A 311 16.63 -17.00 14.96
N GLY A 312 15.96 -17.99 14.35
CA GLY A 312 16.32 -19.41 14.50
C GLY A 312 17.40 -19.91 13.54
N VAL A 313 17.84 -19.09 12.57
CA VAL A 313 18.73 -19.52 11.48
C VAL A 313 20.19 -19.32 11.89
N VAL A 314 20.72 -20.29 12.64
CA VAL A 314 22.13 -20.29 13.03
C VAL A 314 23.03 -20.64 11.85
N ASP A 315 22.68 -21.71 11.13
CA ASP A 315 23.39 -22.21 9.96
C ASP A 315 22.57 -21.98 8.69
N MET A 316 23.19 -21.27 7.74
CA MET A 316 22.62 -20.86 6.47
C MET A 316 22.41 -22.04 5.50
N GLY A 317 22.92 -23.23 5.81
CA GLY A 317 22.55 -24.47 5.14
C GLY A 317 21.11 -24.93 5.42
N TYR A 318 20.43 -24.36 6.41
CA TYR A 318 19.04 -24.70 6.79
C TYR A 318 18.01 -23.63 6.39
N LEU A 319 18.27 -22.87 5.32
CA LEU A 319 17.26 -21.96 4.79
C LEU A 319 16.05 -22.75 4.28
N ASP A 320 14.87 -22.45 4.83
CA ASP A 320 13.62 -22.91 4.29
C ASP A 320 13.20 -21.98 3.14
N TYR A 321 13.48 -22.40 1.91
CA TYR A 321 13.10 -21.66 0.71
C TYR A 321 11.59 -21.60 0.49
N THR A 322 10.79 -22.25 1.33
CA THR A 322 9.35 -22.01 1.38
C THR A 322 9.01 -20.77 2.21
N ILE A 323 9.94 -20.09 2.90
CA ILE A 323 9.72 -18.90 3.74
C ILE A 323 10.41 -17.67 3.10
N ARG A 324 9.67 -16.57 2.91
CA ARG A 324 10.19 -15.39 2.19
C ARG A 324 11.36 -14.71 2.92
N SER A 325 11.29 -14.62 4.25
CA SER A 325 12.36 -14.05 5.07
C SER A 325 13.67 -14.84 5.00
N HIS A 326 13.60 -16.17 4.91
CA HIS A 326 14.78 -17.02 4.70
C HIS A 326 15.40 -16.81 3.31
N ILE A 327 14.57 -16.67 2.26
CA ILE A 327 15.06 -16.31 0.92
C ILE A 327 15.80 -14.97 0.97
N LEU A 328 15.19 -13.94 1.57
CA LEU A 328 15.78 -12.61 1.69
C LEU A 328 17.06 -12.60 2.54
N LEU A 329 17.11 -13.40 3.61
CA LEU A 329 18.32 -13.60 4.41
C LEU A 329 19.45 -14.22 3.58
N GLY A 330 19.12 -15.21 2.73
CA GLY A 330 20.08 -15.81 1.81
C GLY A 330 20.59 -14.81 0.77
N VAL A 331 19.71 -13.99 0.19
CA VAL A 331 20.10 -12.92 -0.74
C VAL A 331 21.01 -11.91 -0.05
N MET A 332 20.69 -11.54 1.19
CA MET A 332 21.53 -10.68 2.02
C MET A 332 22.91 -11.31 2.22
N ARG A 333 23.00 -12.60 2.55
CA ARG A 333 24.28 -13.30 2.68
C ARG A 333 25.10 -13.26 1.39
N ALA A 334 24.48 -13.55 0.26
CA ALA A 334 25.15 -13.51 -1.05
C ALA A 334 25.71 -12.12 -1.38
N ALA A 335 25.07 -11.05 -0.87
CA ALA A 335 25.56 -9.68 -1.04
C ALA A 335 26.83 -9.40 -0.22
N PHE A 336 26.97 -10.00 0.97
CA PHE A 336 28.16 -9.85 1.84
C PHE A 336 29.31 -10.80 1.47
N GLU A 337 29.01 -12.06 1.16
CA GLU A 337 30.03 -13.10 0.96
C GLU A 337 30.50 -13.18 -0.51
N SER A 338 31.23 -12.15 -0.96
CA SER A 338 31.68 -12.01 -2.35
C SER A 338 32.45 -13.22 -2.92
N ALA A 339 33.21 -13.95 -2.10
CA ALA A 339 34.00 -15.11 -2.53
C ALA A 339 33.14 -16.34 -2.87
N GLU A 340 31.99 -16.50 -2.20
CA GLU A 340 31.06 -17.63 -2.39
C GLU A 340 29.75 -17.18 -3.05
N ARG A 341 29.66 -15.92 -3.47
CA ARG A 341 28.44 -15.29 -3.98
C ARG A 341 27.76 -16.11 -5.06
N GLU A 342 28.49 -16.52 -6.10
CA GLU A 342 27.92 -17.30 -7.21
C GLU A 342 27.34 -18.64 -6.74
N GLN A 343 28.01 -19.30 -5.78
CA GLN A 343 27.52 -20.55 -5.20
C GLN A 343 26.23 -20.30 -4.40
N HIS A 344 26.20 -19.28 -3.55
CA HIS A 344 25.00 -18.90 -2.78
C HIS A 344 23.83 -18.55 -3.68
N LEU A 345 24.09 -17.83 -4.78
CA LEU A 345 23.05 -17.47 -5.76
C LEU A 345 22.52 -18.69 -6.51
N ASP A 346 23.38 -19.63 -6.90
CA ASP A 346 22.94 -20.88 -7.53
C ASP A 346 22.12 -21.75 -6.57
N ASP A 347 22.51 -21.82 -5.29
CA ASP A 347 21.78 -22.54 -4.26
C ASP A 347 20.41 -21.90 -3.96
N LEU A 348 20.35 -20.57 -3.86
CA LEU A 348 19.09 -19.81 -3.72
C LEU A 348 18.16 -20.06 -4.90
N LYS A 349 18.68 -19.92 -6.12
CA LYS A 349 17.91 -20.10 -7.36
C LYS A 349 17.29 -21.50 -7.42
N ARG A 350 18.10 -22.54 -7.21
CA ARG A 350 17.63 -23.94 -7.18
C ARG A 350 16.64 -24.17 -6.03
N GLY A 351 16.94 -23.65 -4.85
CA GLY A 351 16.11 -23.78 -3.65
C GLY A 351 14.72 -23.17 -3.82
N ILE A 352 14.63 -21.95 -4.35
CA ILE A 352 13.38 -21.24 -4.59
C ILE A 352 12.51 -21.96 -5.63
N ALA A 353 13.12 -22.42 -6.73
CA ALA A 353 12.43 -23.15 -7.79
C ALA A 353 11.94 -24.51 -7.28
N ALA A 354 12.78 -25.26 -6.56
CA ALA A 354 12.43 -26.55 -5.96
C ALA A 354 11.32 -26.44 -4.91
N ALA A 355 11.31 -25.34 -4.14
CA ALA A 355 10.23 -25.03 -3.19
C ALA A 355 8.90 -24.66 -3.88
N GLY A 356 8.88 -24.53 -5.21
CA GLY A 356 7.70 -24.13 -5.98
C GLY A 356 7.24 -22.70 -5.66
N ARG A 357 8.10 -21.87 -5.09
CA ARG A 357 7.79 -20.46 -4.77
C ARG A 357 7.84 -19.58 -6.01
N ILE A 358 8.75 -19.86 -6.93
CA ILE A 358 8.81 -19.23 -8.27
C ILE A 358 8.77 -20.34 -9.30
N GLU A 359 8.22 -20.05 -10.49
CA GLU A 359 7.90 -21.07 -11.51
C GLU A 359 9.12 -21.89 -11.96
N ASP A 360 10.24 -21.22 -12.16
CA ASP A 360 11.48 -21.82 -12.63
C ASP A 360 12.70 -21.03 -12.13
N GLU A 361 13.87 -21.59 -12.37
CA GLU A 361 15.15 -21.00 -11.98
C GLU A 361 15.44 -19.67 -12.70
N THR A 362 14.94 -19.45 -13.92
CA THR A 362 15.18 -18.20 -14.66
C THR A 362 14.42 -17.04 -14.01
N LYS A 363 13.15 -17.25 -13.65
CA LYS A 363 12.37 -16.27 -12.90
C LYS A 363 12.92 -16.08 -11.49
N ALA A 364 13.40 -17.15 -10.84
CA ALA A 364 14.02 -17.05 -9.53
C ALA A 364 15.30 -16.20 -9.58
N GLU A 365 16.15 -16.41 -10.59
CA GLU A 365 17.34 -15.60 -10.82
C GLU A 365 16.99 -14.12 -11.05
N GLN A 366 16.02 -13.82 -11.92
CA GLN A 366 15.57 -12.44 -12.14
C GLN A 366 15.07 -11.78 -10.86
N TRP A 367 14.33 -12.51 -10.03
CA TRP A 367 13.86 -12.04 -8.73
C TRP A 367 15.03 -11.76 -7.78
N ILE A 368 16.00 -12.67 -7.69
CA ILE A 368 17.19 -12.52 -6.84
C ILE A 368 18.01 -11.31 -7.27
N GLN A 369 18.25 -11.12 -8.57
CA GLN A 369 18.99 -9.96 -9.08
C GLN A 369 18.31 -8.64 -8.71
N LYS A 370 16.98 -8.55 -8.82
CA LYS A 370 16.23 -7.36 -8.36
C LYS A 370 16.37 -7.16 -6.85
N ALA A 371 16.28 -8.21 -6.05
CA ALA A 371 16.45 -8.11 -4.60
C ALA A 371 17.88 -7.65 -4.23
N LEU A 372 18.92 -8.17 -4.89
CA LEU A 372 20.30 -7.76 -4.70
C LEU A 372 20.51 -6.26 -4.94
N THR A 373 19.91 -5.70 -6.00
CA THR A 373 20.05 -4.25 -6.30
C THR A 373 19.59 -3.35 -5.16
N LEU A 374 18.69 -3.84 -4.31
CA LEU A 374 18.18 -3.14 -3.13
C LEU A 374 19.00 -3.41 -1.88
N ILE A 375 19.63 -4.60 -1.77
CA ILE A 375 20.36 -5.05 -0.58
C ILE A 375 21.84 -4.63 -0.61
N GLU A 376 22.49 -4.68 -1.77
CA GLU A 376 23.92 -4.35 -1.93
C GLU A 376 24.34 -2.97 -1.37
N PRO A 377 23.53 -1.89 -1.47
CA PRO A 377 23.89 -0.61 -0.88
C PRO A 377 24.11 -0.65 0.64
N TYR A 378 23.49 -1.59 1.35
CA TYR A 378 23.65 -1.74 2.81
C TYR A 378 24.98 -2.43 3.16
N VAL A 379 25.49 -3.28 2.29
CA VAL A 379 26.83 -3.88 2.41
C VAL A 379 27.91 -2.81 2.27
N GLN A 380 27.71 -1.85 1.35
CA GLN A 380 28.67 -0.78 1.07
C GLN A 380 28.69 0.31 2.15
N LYS A 381 27.56 0.54 2.84
CA LYS A 381 27.43 1.52 3.92
C LYS A 381 27.86 0.97 5.28
N GLY A 382 27.77 -0.34 5.47
CA GLY A 382 28.09 -1.02 6.73
C GLY A 382 29.55 -1.49 6.81
N ASP A 383 29.82 -2.32 7.81
CA ASP A 383 31.03 -3.13 7.82
C ASP A 383 30.92 -4.14 6.68
N THR A 384 31.91 -4.24 5.79
CA THR A 384 31.86 -5.12 4.60
C THR A 384 31.80 -6.61 4.93
N GLN A 385 31.69 -6.96 6.20
CA GLN A 385 31.65 -8.32 6.73
C GLN A 385 30.22 -8.71 7.09
N TRP A 386 29.91 -9.98 6.82
CA TRP A 386 28.66 -10.60 7.24
C TRP A 386 28.48 -10.53 8.77
N PRO A 387 27.32 -10.11 9.29
CA PRO A 387 27.13 -10.00 10.73
C PRO A 387 27.26 -11.35 11.46
N ILE A 388 28.05 -11.38 12.54
CA ILE A 388 28.44 -12.61 13.24
C ILE A 388 27.26 -13.22 14.01
N THR A 389 26.51 -12.38 14.75
CA THR A 389 25.40 -12.86 15.58
C THR A 389 24.12 -13.01 14.76
N VAL A 390 23.20 -13.85 15.22
CA VAL A 390 21.91 -14.04 14.53
C VAL A 390 21.02 -12.82 14.72
N GLU A 391 21.15 -12.16 15.87
CA GLU A 391 20.45 -10.94 16.22
C GLU A 391 20.85 -9.78 15.29
N ASP A 392 22.15 -9.58 15.05
CA ASP A 392 22.62 -8.53 14.14
C ASP A 392 22.18 -8.77 12.70
N ARG A 393 22.17 -10.04 12.25
CA ARG A 393 21.65 -10.42 10.93
C ARG A 393 20.15 -10.11 10.81
N SER A 394 19.38 -10.47 11.82
CA SER A 394 17.92 -10.28 11.82
C SER A 394 17.55 -8.81 11.89
N GLU A 395 18.29 -8.00 12.67
CA GLU A 395 18.06 -6.56 12.75
C GLU A 395 18.49 -5.82 11.48
N LEU A 396 19.61 -6.22 10.86
CA LEU A 396 20.01 -5.68 9.57
C LEU A 396 18.98 -6.00 8.48
N LEU A 397 18.50 -7.25 8.43
CA LEU A 397 17.43 -7.64 7.51
C LEU A 397 16.17 -6.79 7.76
N ARG A 398 15.78 -6.59 9.03
CA ARG A 398 14.65 -5.74 9.39
C ARG A 398 14.81 -4.31 8.86
N LEU A 399 15.98 -3.69 9.06
CA LEU A 399 16.28 -2.34 8.60
C LEU A 399 16.15 -2.23 7.07
N ILE A 400 16.76 -3.16 6.34
CA ILE A 400 16.69 -3.22 4.88
C ILE A 400 15.23 -3.26 4.42
N LEU A 401 14.41 -4.10 5.07
CA LEU A 401 13.02 -4.30 4.71
C LEU A 401 12.12 -3.11 5.04
N LEU A 402 12.41 -2.38 6.12
CA LEU A 402 11.73 -1.13 6.46
C LEU A 402 11.95 -0.06 5.38
N GLU A 403 13.18 0.03 4.86
CA GLU A 403 13.53 1.00 3.81
C GLU A 403 13.13 0.54 2.40
N ASN A 404 13.00 -0.78 2.20
CA ASN A 404 12.70 -1.40 0.91
C ASN A 404 11.47 -2.31 1.00
N GLY A 405 10.33 -1.77 1.43
CA GLY A 405 9.08 -2.52 1.58
C GLY A 405 8.60 -3.23 0.31
N GLN A 406 9.06 -2.83 -0.88
CA GLN A 406 8.83 -3.54 -2.13
C GLN A 406 9.44 -4.95 -2.16
N LEU A 407 10.43 -5.25 -1.31
CA LEU A 407 10.89 -6.63 -1.09
C LEU A 407 9.82 -7.52 -0.46
N PHE A 408 8.76 -6.93 0.08
CA PHE A 408 7.51 -7.56 0.50
C PHE A 408 6.32 -7.34 -0.45
N ALA A 409 6.52 -6.67 -1.59
CA ALA A 409 5.46 -6.42 -2.56
C ALA A 409 4.62 -7.68 -2.80
N ARG A 410 3.32 -7.47 -2.89
CA ARG A 410 2.31 -8.52 -2.67
C ARG A 410 2.48 -9.69 -3.62
N TRP A 411 2.06 -10.87 -3.14
CA TRP A 411 2.21 -12.18 -3.81
C TRP A 411 1.56 -12.27 -5.20
N LYS A 412 0.72 -11.30 -5.54
CA LYS A 412 0.21 -11.09 -6.88
C LYS A 412 0.11 -9.58 -7.06
N LEU A 413 0.94 -9.02 -7.91
CA LEU A 413 0.75 -7.64 -8.34
C LEU A 413 -0.47 -7.61 -9.25
N SER A 414 -1.17 -6.48 -9.24
CA SER A 414 -2.14 -6.22 -10.29
C SER A 414 -1.44 -6.41 -11.64
N PRO A 415 -2.06 -7.04 -12.65
CA PRO A 415 -1.47 -7.22 -13.99
C PRO A 415 -0.96 -5.92 -14.62
N ILE A 416 -1.44 -4.77 -14.12
CA ILE A 416 -1.10 -3.42 -14.57
C ILE A 416 0.11 -2.80 -13.84
N SER A 417 0.64 -3.40 -12.76
CA SER A 417 1.83 -2.88 -12.08
C SER A 417 3.08 -3.27 -12.88
N LYS A 418 3.83 -2.26 -13.35
CA LYS A 418 4.94 -2.45 -14.30
C LYS A 418 6.32 -2.31 -13.66
N GLU A 419 6.46 -1.63 -12.52
CA GLU A 419 7.79 -1.16 -12.09
C GLU A 419 8.59 -2.10 -11.18
N PHE A 420 7.98 -3.09 -10.50
CA PHE A 420 8.74 -4.08 -9.73
C PHE A 420 8.00 -5.41 -9.56
N ASN A 421 8.17 -6.33 -10.52
CA ASN A 421 7.57 -7.65 -10.39
C ASN A 421 8.39 -8.58 -9.47
N PHE A 422 7.85 -8.86 -8.27
CA PHE A 422 8.30 -9.87 -7.31
C PHE A 422 7.23 -10.97 -7.13
N GLU A 423 6.82 -11.61 -8.23
CA GLU A 423 5.87 -12.73 -8.24
C GLU A 423 6.37 -13.93 -7.42
N LEU A 424 5.64 -14.27 -6.36
CA LEU A 424 5.79 -15.52 -5.61
C LEU A 424 4.49 -16.30 -5.70
N LYS A 425 4.56 -17.58 -6.08
CA LYS A 425 3.42 -18.49 -6.06
C LYS A 425 2.80 -18.54 -4.68
N ALA A 426 1.46 -18.52 -4.64
CA ALA A 426 0.73 -18.77 -3.42
C ALA A 426 0.94 -20.20 -2.95
N ARG A 427 1.11 -20.39 -1.63
CA ARG A 427 0.99 -21.71 -1.01
C ARG A 427 -0.48 -22.14 -1.15
N CYS A 428 -0.69 -23.29 -1.80
CA CYS A 428 -2.01 -23.90 -1.99
C CYS A 428 -2.65 -24.30 -0.67
#